data_AF-A0A7C6XCE7-F1
#
_entry.id   AF-A0A7C6XCE7-F1
#
_cell.length_a   1.000
_cell.length_b   1.000
_cell.length_c   1.000
_cell.angle_alpha   90.00
_cell.angle_beta   90.00
_cell.angle_gamma   90.00
#
_symmetry.space_group_name_H-M   'P 1'
#
loop_
_entity.id
_entity.type
_entity.pdbx_description
1 polymer ?
#
loop_
_entity_poly.entity_id
_entity_poly.type
_entity_poly.pdbx_seq_one_letter_code
_entity_poly.pdbx_strand_id
1 'polypeptide(L)'
;MGILSCFREFGARTRRVGQLLVGLSLCSCLPVAAQEVAGVPGWQVREPTPGTHRVCTEVGGALAGRGSVKITGLTHEGNARACLIQEFMRETALPTGTTYRYAFSYRTAPELTGTPMVILDSYTREGEKGRTQLALQRLEPSMEWKRVEGEVQVGEGVVRTRLLLYLYGAGTVWYDDAFFGEAEPGAANRLKNGGFEPPFSSVYDLAPEQRSGPVRLVAGFDNAALGTVKQIGPDEFYLHAVPAEGRRSPFLWFHFRVEGCAGREITFHVNPAPFSREETAGNGTRIPVVSEDGERWTGVTEKSWSEDGSCLTFTHRFTRSPAWVCSFFPFTEEHVTRFTTRNAASPYFAAGVLGKTREGRDLRYYTITDPAVPEAEKRVLFFTSLQHDLETTGALALEGICRYLLSDDPGAARLRRSCVTYVVPIMNPDGIAGGNLYCPVGNMNRQWGLGTTPEVGHVERFAKQLAARGRPIDLYMDFHGWCTPDHTTLFMTFGKEITDAATESDALRLADCIKKRLEGKSHNTIWRKMESFVTSGVIDLRRMAPGWMRFEAGARLAYSIEIFGEGECTQQGYLDWGRAFAQGMDEFYAR
;
A
#
# COMPACT_ATOMS: atom_id res chain seq x y z
N MET A 1 -21.20 19.08 64.25
CA MET A 1 -19.90 19.59 63.73
C MET A 1 -19.94 19.47 62.22
N GLY A 2 -19.54 20.43 61.40
CA GLY A 2 -19.00 21.76 61.72
C GLY A 2 -18.50 22.45 60.45
N ILE A 3 -19.40 23.20 59.80
CA ILE A 3 -19.23 24.51 59.14
C ILE A 3 -17.99 24.68 58.20
N LEU A 4 -18.13 24.77 56.87
CA LEU A 4 -18.63 25.87 55.99
C LEU A 4 -17.65 27.04 55.76
N SER A 5 -17.66 27.53 54.51
CA SER A 5 -16.97 28.70 53.94
C SER A 5 -15.45 28.52 53.64
N CYS A 6 -14.86 29.23 52.66
CA CYS A 6 -15.40 30.37 51.91
C CYS A 6 -15.10 30.34 50.39
N PHE A 7 -16.13 30.64 49.60
CA PHE A 7 -16.08 30.96 48.16
C PHE A 7 -16.16 32.50 48.02
N ARG A 8 -15.32 33.13 47.19
CA ARG A 8 -15.48 34.48 46.60
C ARG A 8 -14.47 34.66 45.45
N GLU A 9 -14.61 35.53 44.45
CA GLU A 9 -15.72 36.19 43.70
C GLU A 9 -14.98 36.99 42.59
N PHE A 10 -15.33 37.03 41.30
CA PHE A 10 -16.40 36.42 40.48
C PHE A 10 -15.73 35.96 39.14
N GLY A 11 -16.27 35.87 37.90
CA GLY A 11 -17.57 36.19 37.29
C GLY A 11 -17.37 36.88 35.92
N ALA A 12 -17.76 36.24 34.81
CA ALA A 12 -17.58 36.76 33.43
C ALA A 12 -18.89 37.34 32.82
N ARG A 13 -18.83 37.79 31.54
CA ARG A 13 -19.91 38.27 30.60
C ARG A 13 -20.01 39.82 30.48
N THR A 14 -20.37 40.47 29.36
CA THR A 14 -20.72 40.02 27.97
C THR A 14 -20.69 41.13 26.90
N ARG A 15 -20.53 40.73 25.62
CA ARG A 15 -21.15 41.26 24.36
C ARG A 15 -20.88 42.70 23.86
N ARG A 16 -20.31 42.74 22.64
CA ARG A 16 -20.67 43.54 21.43
C ARG A 16 -21.38 44.89 21.59
N VAL A 17 -20.69 45.94 21.13
CA VAL A 17 -21.19 46.91 20.13
C VAL A 17 -20.13 46.97 19.01
N GLY A 18 -20.44 47.44 17.80
CA GLY A 18 -19.49 47.49 16.67
C GLY A 18 -19.80 48.61 15.68
N GLN A 19 -18.95 48.72 14.65
CA GLN A 19 -18.83 49.85 13.72
C GLN A 19 -18.31 51.14 14.43
N LEU A 20 -17.55 52.04 13.81
CA LEU A 20 -17.18 52.20 12.40
C LEU A 20 -15.78 52.85 12.29
N LEU A 21 -14.90 52.36 11.41
CA LEU A 21 -13.85 53.18 10.76
C LEU A 21 -13.24 52.41 9.58
N VAL A 22 -12.96 53.10 8.48
CA VAL A 22 -12.56 52.51 7.19
C VAL A 22 -11.16 52.97 6.81
N GLY A 23 -10.34 52.03 6.34
CA GLY A 23 -9.21 52.30 5.46
C GLY A 23 -7.88 52.64 6.14
N LEU A 24 -6.95 51.68 6.12
CA LEU A 24 -5.64 51.86 5.47
C LEU A 24 -4.95 50.51 5.32
N SER A 25 -4.61 50.14 4.08
CA SER A 25 -3.88 48.91 3.79
C SER A 25 -2.40 49.06 4.14
N LEU A 26 -1.93 48.36 5.16
CA LEU A 26 -0.51 48.09 5.38
C LEU A 26 -0.28 46.59 5.31
N CYS A 27 0.24 46.12 4.17
CA CYS A 27 0.58 44.72 3.97
C CYS A 27 1.88 44.40 4.74
N SER A 28 1.73 44.02 6.01
CA SER A 28 2.84 43.53 6.83
C SER A 28 3.16 42.08 6.43
N CYS A 29 4.03 41.91 5.44
CA CYS A 29 4.56 40.60 5.09
C CYS A 29 5.33 40.00 6.27
N LEU A 30 4.68 39.08 7.00
CA LEU A 30 5.37 38.20 7.94
C LEU A 30 6.37 37.33 7.16
N PRO A 31 7.55 37.03 7.71
CA PRO A 31 8.49 36.14 7.06
C PRO A 31 7.90 34.74 6.95
N VAL A 32 7.98 34.15 5.76
CA VAL A 32 7.69 32.73 5.50
C VAL A 32 8.48 31.87 6.48
N ALA A 33 7.80 30.95 7.16
CA ALA A 33 8.42 30.13 8.20
C ALA A 33 9.39 29.13 7.56
N ALA A 34 10.67 29.24 7.92
CA ALA A 34 11.65 28.20 7.60
C ALA A 34 11.53 27.08 8.63
N GLN A 35 11.48 25.83 8.17
CA GLN A 35 11.45 24.66 9.05
C GLN A 35 12.85 24.07 9.16
N GLU A 36 13.34 23.90 10.39
CA GLU A 36 14.59 23.18 10.66
C GLU A 36 14.38 21.67 10.43
N VAL A 37 15.33 21.04 9.77
CA VAL A 37 15.28 19.61 9.46
C VAL A 37 15.72 18.82 10.68
N ALA A 38 14.80 18.03 11.26
CA ALA A 38 15.12 17.17 12.40
C ALA A 38 16.32 16.25 12.09
N GLY A 39 17.19 16.00 13.07
CA GLY A 39 18.42 15.22 12.86
C GLY A 39 19.52 15.94 12.07
N VAL A 40 19.26 17.12 11.46
CA VAL A 40 20.25 17.89 10.69
C VAL A 40 20.33 19.34 11.21
N PRO A 41 20.96 19.56 12.40
CA PRO A 41 20.97 20.88 13.05
C PRO A 41 21.57 21.97 12.15
N GLY A 42 20.91 23.12 12.08
CA GLY A 42 21.35 24.28 11.31
C GLY A 42 20.94 24.27 9.83
N TRP A 43 20.49 23.15 9.26
CA TRP A 43 19.90 23.13 7.91
C TRP A 43 18.40 23.41 7.98
N GLN A 44 17.92 24.23 7.05
CA GLN A 44 16.52 24.60 6.94
C GLN A 44 16.01 24.40 5.52
N VAL A 45 14.73 24.05 5.41
CA VAL A 45 13.97 24.22 4.17
C VAL A 45 13.04 25.41 4.35
N ARG A 46 13.00 26.28 3.35
CA ARG A 46 11.96 27.31 3.23
C ARG A 46 10.86 26.82 2.31
N GLU A 47 9.63 27.14 2.66
CA GLU A 47 8.51 26.99 1.74
C GLU A 47 8.79 27.78 0.44
N PRO A 48 8.38 27.27 -0.73
CA PRO A 48 8.35 28.03 -1.98
C PRO A 48 7.64 29.37 -1.79
N THR A 49 8.04 30.39 -2.57
CA THR A 49 7.34 31.67 -2.59
C THR A 49 5.87 31.44 -2.97
N PRO A 50 4.89 32.04 -2.28
CA PRO A 50 3.48 31.98 -2.70
C PRO A 50 3.32 32.44 -4.15
N GLY A 51 2.65 31.64 -4.99
CA GLY A 51 2.63 31.83 -6.45
C GLY A 51 3.80 31.15 -7.19
N THR A 52 4.54 30.24 -6.54
CA THR A 52 5.59 29.43 -7.16
C THR A 52 5.49 27.96 -6.75
N HIS A 53 5.45 27.08 -7.75
CA HIS A 53 5.13 25.64 -7.64
C HIS A 53 6.36 24.76 -7.39
N ARG A 54 6.26 23.43 -7.52
CA ARG A 54 5.68 22.46 -6.56
C ARG A 54 6.81 21.46 -6.28
N VAL A 55 7.03 21.07 -5.02
CA VAL A 55 8.29 20.44 -4.59
C VAL A 55 8.06 19.22 -3.73
N CYS A 56 8.76 18.13 -4.05
CA CYS A 56 9.02 17.04 -3.10
C CYS A 56 10.52 17.06 -2.75
N THR A 57 10.82 17.21 -1.45
CA THR A 57 12.19 17.13 -0.91
C THR A 57 12.32 15.83 -0.14
N GLU A 58 13.11 14.91 -0.66
CA GLU A 58 13.32 13.60 -0.05
C GLU A 58 14.76 13.53 0.48
N VAL A 59 14.89 13.18 1.75
CA VAL A 59 16.18 13.11 2.44
C VAL A 59 16.33 11.66 2.90
N GLY A 60 17.37 10.99 2.42
CA GLY A 60 17.49 9.53 2.51
C GLY A 60 16.97 8.82 1.26
N GLY A 61 17.89 8.12 0.58
CA GLY A 61 17.67 7.27 -0.59
C GLY A 61 18.91 6.38 -0.76
N ALA A 62 18.78 5.24 -1.44
CA ALA A 62 19.81 4.20 -1.39
C ALA A 62 21.12 4.56 -2.14
N LEU A 63 22.26 4.39 -1.44
CA LEU A 63 23.65 4.48 -1.94
C LEU A 63 24.06 5.90 -2.43
N ALA A 64 25.03 6.58 -1.81
CA ALA A 64 26.32 6.02 -1.40
C ALA A 64 26.84 6.44 0.00
N GLY A 65 26.11 7.24 0.78
CA GLY A 65 26.61 7.69 2.09
C GLY A 65 25.57 8.27 3.06
N ARG A 66 26.02 8.54 4.29
CA ARG A 66 25.29 9.34 5.28
C ARG A 66 25.42 10.83 4.90
N GLY A 67 24.63 11.28 3.92
CA GLY A 67 24.71 12.65 3.41
C GLY A 67 23.77 13.03 2.26
N SER A 68 23.13 12.06 1.60
CA SER A 68 22.45 12.29 0.32
C SER A 68 21.10 13.03 0.42
N VAL A 69 20.84 13.93 -0.53
CA VAL A 69 19.63 14.77 -0.64
C VAL A 69 19.04 14.66 -2.04
N LYS A 70 17.73 14.44 -2.15
CA LYS A 70 16.97 14.43 -3.41
C LYS A 70 16.01 15.62 -3.48
N ILE A 71 16.03 16.31 -4.61
CA ILE A 71 15.10 17.40 -4.92
C ILE A 71 14.36 17.05 -6.21
N THR A 72 13.04 16.87 -6.12
CA THR A 72 12.16 16.61 -7.27
C THR A 72 11.19 17.77 -7.47
N GLY A 73 11.28 18.42 -8.64
CA GLY A 73 10.31 19.41 -9.13
C GLY A 73 9.28 18.73 -10.03
N LEU A 74 7.99 18.93 -9.74
CA LEU A 74 6.90 18.18 -10.39
C LEU A 74 6.24 18.89 -11.59
N THR A 75 6.56 20.16 -11.86
CA THR A 75 5.92 20.93 -12.95
C THR A 75 6.89 21.87 -13.67
N HIS A 76 6.66 22.05 -14.98
CA HIS A 76 7.40 22.95 -15.86
C HIS A 76 6.98 24.42 -15.71
N GLU A 77 5.93 24.72 -14.93
CA GLU A 77 5.42 26.09 -14.77
C GLU A 77 6.53 27.05 -14.31
N GLY A 78 6.64 28.18 -15.02
CA GLY A 78 7.88 28.93 -15.25
C GLY A 78 8.52 29.65 -14.06
N ASN A 79 8.15 29.28 -12.83
CA ASN A 79 8.75 29.74 -11.59
C ASN A 79 8.88 28.65 -10.51
N ALA A 80 8.65 27.37 -10.82
CA ALA A 80 8.74 26.29 -9.82
C ALA A 80 10.16 26.20 -9.21
N ARG A 81 10.27 26.18 -7.87
CA ARG A 81 11.54 26.37 -7.15
C ARG A 81 11.62 25.53 -5.88
N ALA A 82 12.69 24.75 -5.78
CA ALA A 82 13.02 23.96 -4.61
C ALA A 82 14.41 24.32 -4.10
N CYS A 83 14.63 24.34 -2.78
CA CYS A 83 15.99 24.40 -2.24
C CYS A 83 16.15 23.83 -0.82
N LEU A 84 17.33 23.27 -0.57
CA LEU A 84 17.86 22.97 0.76
C LEU A 84 18.82 24.11 1.14
N ILE A 85 18.70 24.68 2.34
CA ILE A 85 19.43 25.90 2.73
C ILE A 85 20.27 25.68 4.00
N GLN A 86 21.54 26.05 3.94
CA GLN A 86 22.38 26.30 5.11
C GLN A 86 22.63 27.80 5.24
N GLU A 87 22.25 28.40 6.37
CA GLU A 87 22.60 29.79 6.71
C GLU A 87 23.69 29.81 7.81
N PHE A 88 24.68 30.69 7.67
CA PHE A 88 25.76 30.93 8.62
C PHE A 88 25.64 32.39 9.10
N MET A 89 25.22 32.62 10.33
CA MET A 89 24.94 33.96 10.86
C MET A 89 24.96 34.02 12.38
N ARG A 90 25.14 35.21 12.94
CA ARG A 90 25.24 35.44 14.40
C ARG A 90 26.34 34.55 15.00
N GLU A 91 26.01 33.65 15.92
CA GLU A 91 26.97 32.73 16.57
C GLU A 91 27.60 31.71 15.59
N THR A 92 26.98 31.47 14.43
CA THR A 92 27.53 30.61 13.36
C THR A 92 28.07 31.40 12.16
N ALA A 93 28.25 32.72 12.29
CA ALA A 93 28.78 33.56 11.20
C ALA A 93 30.20 33.13 10.79
N LEU A 94 30.49 33.20 9.49
CA LEU A 94 31.81 32.89 8.96
C LEU A 94 32.78 34.06 9.20
N PRO A 95 34.03 33.79 9.62
CA PRO A 95 35.13 34.75 9.53
C PRO A 95 35.18 35.52 8.20
N THR A 96 35.20 36.85 8.30
CA THR A 96 35.29 37.77 7.16
C THR A 96 36.75 38.03 6.76
N GLY A 97 37.00 38.20 5.46
CA GLY A 97 38.32 38.26 4.83
C GLY A 97 38.81 36.89 4.34
N THR A 98 38.26 35.80 4.87
CA THR A 98 38.70 34.42 4.66
C THR A 98 38.13 33.80 3.37
N THR A 99 38.92 32.94 2.73
CA THR A 99 38.52 32.12 1.57
C THR A 99 38.00 30.76 2.00
N TYR A 100 36.86 30.37 1.45
CA TYR A 100 36.17 29.11 1.72
C TYR A 100 36.06 28.27 0.45
N ARG A 101 36.39 26.99 0.54
CA ARG A 101 36.16 26.01 -0.53
C ARG A 101 34.80 25.34 -0.32
N TYR A 102 34.00 25.26 -1.39
CA TYR A 102 32.83 24.40 -1.48
C TYR A 102 33.12 23.21 -2.40
N ALA A 103 32.52 22.06 -2.12
CA ALA A 103 32.46 20.92 -3.03
C ALA A 103 31.16 20.14 -2.82
N PHE A 104 30.68 19.47 -3.86
CA PHE A 104 29.54 18.55 -3.80
C PHE A 104 29.55 17.61 -5.00
N SER A 105 29.06 16.39 -4.80
CA SER A 105 28.73 15.46 -5.88
C SER A 105 27.25 15.61 -6.23
N TYR A 106 26.89 15.48 -7.51
CA TYR A 106 25.50 15.53 -7.97
C TYR A 106 25.24 14.58 -9.15
N ARG A 107 23.98 14.17 -9.31
CA ARG A 107 23.44 13.54 -10.53
C ARG A 107 22.00 14.00 -10.78
N THR A 108 21.47 13.76 -11.97
CA THR A 108 20.13 14.20 -12.39
C THR A 108 19.39 13.09 -13.12
N ALA A 109 18.06 13.09 -13.02
CA ALA A 109 17.23 12.13 -13.73
C ALA A 109 17.26 12.37 -15.26
N PRO A 110 16.98 11.34 -16.09
CA PRO A 110 16.94 11.47 -17.55
C PRO A 110 15.96 12.55 -18.04
N GLU A 111 14.81 12.67 -17.38
CA GLU A 111 13.71 13.60 -17.71
C GLU A 111 13.88 15.03 -17.15
N LEU A 112 15.09 15.41 -16.72
CA LEU A 112 15.38 16.74 -16.23
C LEU A 112 15.17 17.81 -17.33
N THR A 113 14.23 18.71 -17.10
CA THR A 113 14.00 19.93 -17.93
C THR A 113 14.26 21.22 -17.17
N GLY A 114 14.31 21.14 -15.84
CA GLY A 114 14.69 22.25 -14.97
C GLY A 114 16.18 22.56 -14.97
N THR A 115 16.53 23.70 -14.35
CA THR A 115 17.92 24.09 -14.09
C THR A 115 18.28 23.75 -12.63
N PRO A 116 18.99 22.65 -12.34
CA PRO A 116 19.60 22.41 -11.04
C PRO A 116 20.83 23.32 -10.87
N MET A 117 21.03 23.82 -9.66
CA MET A 117 21.99 24.88 -9.36
C MET A 117 22.53 24.77 -7.93
N VAL A 118 23.74 25.25 -7.70
CA VAL A 118 24.22 25.59 -6.34
C VAL A 118 24.57 27.07 -6.29
N ILE A 119 24.08 27.71 -5.24
CA ILE A 119 24.15 29.16 -5.05
C ILE A 119 24.79 29.43 -3.70
N LEU A 120 25.83 30.28 -3.66
CA LEU A 120 26.34 30.85 -2.41
C LEU A 120 26.08 32.35 -2.44
N ASP A 121 25.32 32.84 -1.47
CA ASP A 121 25.02 34.26 -1.24
C ASP A 121 25.72 34.75 0.04
N SER A 122 26.14 36.00 0.08
CA SER A 122 26.52 36.72 1.29
C SER A 122 25.67 37.97 1.49
N TYR A 123 25.58 38.45 2.73
CA TYR A 123 24.75 39.58 3.13
C TYR A 123 25.51 40.49 4.09
N THR A 124 25.52 41.78 3.76
CA THR A 124 26.15 42.83 4.60
C THR A 124 25.21 43.43 5.64
N ARG A 125 23.95 42.95 5.73
CA ARG A 125 22.91 43.36 6.69
C ARG A 125 22.01 42.17 7.00
N GLU A 126 21.27 42.18 8.12
CA GLU A 126 20.20 41.19 8.33
C GLU A 126 19.06 41.39 7.32
N GLY A 127 18.50 40.28 6.82
CA GLY A 127 17.50 40.27 5.74
C GLY A 127 18.09 40.25 4.33
N GLU A 128 17.25 40.33 3.29
CA GLU A 128 17.68 40.20 1.89
C GLU A 128 18.32 41.47 1.29
N LYS A 129 18.43 42.57 2.05
CA LYS A 129 19.11 43.80 1.59
C LYS A 129 20.62 43.67 1.75
N GLY A 130 21.37 44.14 0.74
CA GLY A 130 22.84 44.01 0.75
C GLY A 130 23.34 42.60 0.44
N ARG A 131 22.53 41.83 -0.32
CA ARG A 131 22.91 40.54 -0.92
C ARG A 131 23.99 40.71 -1.99
N THR A 132 25.01 39.88 -1.92
CA THR A 132 25.98 39.64 -2.99
C THR A 132 25.99 38.15 -3.31
N GLN A 133 26.05 37.77 -4.58
CA GLN A 133 26.23 36.37 -4.99
C GLN A 133 27.74 36.07 -5.02
N LEU A 134 28.19 35.13 -4.19
CA LEU A 134 29.58 34.69 -4.12
C LEU A 134 29.90 33.61 -5.16
N ALA A 135 28.98 32.67 -5.37
CA ALA A 135 29.09 31.65 -6.42
C ALA A 135 27.72 31.27 -7.00
N LEU A 136 27.74 30.86 -8.26
CA LEU A 136 26.58 30.38 -8.99
C LEU A 136 26.98 29.27 -9.96
N GLN A 137 26.95 28.02 -9.51
CA GLN A 137 27.09 26.89 -10.44
C GLN A 137 25.72 26.51 -10.99
N ARG A 138 25.59 26.50 -12.32
CA ARG A 138 24.53 25.73 -12.99
C ARG A 138 25.02 24.31 -13.23
N LEU A 139 24.15 23.35 -12.98
CA LEU A 139 24.47 21.93 -13.09
C LEU A 139 23.90 21.39 -14.41
N GLU A 140 24.76 20.71 -15.16
CA GLU A 140 24.37 20.08 -16.43
C GLU A 140 23.65 18.76 -16.14
N PRO A 141 22.67 18.36 -16.97
CA PRO A 141 22.13 16.99 -16.90
C PRO A 141 23.25 15.94 -16.93
N SER A 142 23.17 14.97 -16.02
CA SER A 142 24.15 13.88 -15.86
C SER A 142 23.54 12.74 -15.03
N MET A 143 23.30 11.58 -15.65
CA MET A 143 22.89 10.38 -14.91
C MET A 143 24.03 9.83 -14.04
N GLU A 144 25.28 10.02 -14.51
CA GLU A 144 26.50 9.75 -13.75
C GLU A 144 26.75 10.83 -12.69
N TRP A 145 27.34 10.43 -11.56
CA TRP A 145 27.75 11.34 -10.49
C TRP A 145 28.91 12.25 -10.95
N LYS A 146 28.61 13.53 -11.19
CA LYS A 146 29.61 14.59 -11.42
C LYS A 146 29.96 15.26 -10.08
N ARG A 147 31.24 15.61 -9.89
CA ARG A 147 31.65 16.50 -8.80
C ARG A 147 31.81 17.94 -9.27
N VAL A 148 31.42 18.88 -8.42
CA VAL A 148 31.75 20.30 -8.52
C VAL A 148 32.54 20.68 -7.28
N GLU A 149 33.54 21.54 -7.46
CA GLU A 149 34.16 22.27 -6.37
C GLU A 149 34.62 23.66 -6.83
N GLY A 150 34.85 24.56 -5.88
CA GLY A 150 35.30 25.92 -6.13
C GLY A 150 35.53 26.68 -4.84
N GLU A 151 36.02 27.92 -4.95
CA GLU A 151 36.33 28.77 -3.81
C GLU A 151 35.57 30.10 -3.86
N VAL A 152 35.26 30.65 -2.69
CA VAL A 152 34.62 31.95 -2.49
C VAL A 152 35.30 32.71 -1.37
N GLN A 153 35.51 34.01 -1.54
CA GLN A 153 35.97 34.86 -0.43
C GLN A 153 34.76 35.49 0.28
N VAL A 154 34.69 35.34 1.61
CA VAL A 154 33.69 36.03 2.43
C VAL A 154 34.24 37.42 2.73
N GLY A 155 33.71 38.45 2.07
CA GLY A 155 34.19 39.83 2.22
C GLY A 155 34.01 40.42 3.63
N GLU A 156 34.72 41.51 3.91
CA GLU A 156 34.54 42.30 5.14
C GLU A 156 33.11 42.82 5.28
N GLY A 157 32.60 42.85 6.52
CA GLY A 157 31.25 43.34 6.82
C GLY A 157 30.11 42.39 6.41
N VAL A 158 30.39 41.17 5.95
CA VAL A 158 29.38 40.11 5.80
C VAL A 158 28.92 39.65 7.19
N VAL A 159 27.60 39.62 7.42
CA VAL A 159 26.96 39.21 8.69
C VAL A 159 26.14 37.92 8.56
N ARG A 160 25.86 37.50 7.32
CA ARG A 160 25.20 36.23 6.98
C ARG A 160 25.73 35.70 5.65
N THR A 161 26.03 34.41 5.59
CA THR A 161 26.30 33.67 4.35
C THR A 161 25.27 32.55 4.20
N ARG A 162 24.82 32.28 2.98
CA ARG A 162 23.76 31.30 2.68
C ARG A 162 24.17 30.42 1.50
N LEU A 163 24.23 29.11 1.72
CA LEU A 163 24.41 28.11 0.68
C LEU A 163 23.04 27.48 0.35
N LEU A 164 22.71 27.37 -0.94
CA LEU A 164 21.49 26.73 -1.43
C LEU A 164 21.86 25.62 -2.42
N LEU A 165 21.38 24.41 -2.16
CA LEU A 165 21.21 23.36 -3.18
C LEU A 165 19.83 23.57 -3.80
N TYR A 166 19.74 23.75 -5.12
CA TYR A 166 18.58 24.41 -5.74
C TYR A 166 18.11 23.71 -7.02
N LEU A 167 16.80 23.67 -7.28
CA LEU A 167 16.22 23.25 -8.56
C LEU A 167 15.17 24.26 -9.03
N TYR A 168 15.23 24.63 -10.31
CA TYR A 168 14.26 25.49 -10.99
C TYR A 168 13.52 24.71 -12.09
N GLY A 169 12.21 24.47 -11.98
CA GLY A 169 11.44 23.67 -12.94
C GLY A 169 11.44 22.16 -12.65
N ALA A 170 11.06 21.35 -13.64
CA ALA A 170 10.74 19.93 -13.47
C ALA A 170 11.91 18.95 -13.64
N GLY A 171 11.80 17.80 -12.97
CA GLY A 171 12.77 16.72 -12.96
C GLY A 171 13.36 16.49 -11.56
N THR A 172 14.35 15.60 -11.47
CA THR A 172 15.03 15.27 -10.20
C THR A 172 16.53 15.55 -10.26
N VAL A 173 17.07 16.07 -9.15
CA VAL A 173 18.50 16.18 -8.89
C VAL A 173 18.82 15.58 -7.52
N TRP A 174 19.89 14.80 -7.44
CA TRP A 174 20.48 14.29 -6.20
C TRP A 174 21.79 15.00 -5.91
N TYR A 175 22.06 15.25 -4.63
CA TYR A 175 23.31 15.81 -4.10
C TYR A 175 23.89 14.87 -3.03
N ASP A 176 25.22 14.75 -2.97
CA ASP A 176 25.93 13.97 -1.95
C ASP A 176 27.37 14.53 -1.72
N ASP A 177 28.07 14.04 -0.70
CA ASP A 177 29.43 14.47 -0.28
C ASP A 177 29.61 16.00 -0.26
N ALA A 178 28.67 16.70 0.38
CA ALA A 178 28.70 18.14 0.50
C ALA A 178 29.80 18.62 1.48
N PHE A 179 30.72 19.43 0.98
CA PHE A 179 31.76 20.13 1.73
C PHE A 179 31.58 21.64 1.61
N PHE A 180 31.70 22.34 2.73
CA PHE A 180 31.99 23.77 2.75
C PHE A 180 32.85 24.08 3.97
N GLY A 181 34.00 24.74 3.79
CA GLY A 181 34.92 25.07 4.88
C GLY A 181 36.03 25.99 4.41
N GLU A 182 36.93 26.42 5.29
CA GLU A 182 38.11 27.19 4.87
C GLU A 182 38.88 26.47 3.74
N ALA A 183 39.55 27.24 2.87
CA ALA A 183 40.31 26.68 1.74
C ALA A 183 41.56 25.87 2.16
N GLU A 184 41.99 25.97 3.42
CA GLU A 184 43.19 25.29 3.92
C GLU A 184 43.06 23.74 3.91
N PRO A 185 44.10 23.00 3.47
CA PRO A 185 44.08 21.54 3.48
C PRO A 185 43.82 20.96 4.88
N GLY A 186 42.75 20.17 5.01
CA GLY A 186 42.34 19.59 6.29
C GLY A 186 41.37 20.45 7.12
N ALA A 187 40.96 21.62 6.62
CA ALA A 187 39.94 22.45 7.26
C ALA A 187 38.65 21.67 7.60
N ALA A 188 38.05 22.00 8.73
CA ALA A 188 36.80 21.40 9.16
C ALA A 188 35.67 21.74 8.17
N ASN A 189 35.00 20.71 7.63
CA ASN A 189 33.77 20.89 6.88
C ASN A 189 32.71 21.49 7.81
N ARG A 190 32.36 22.76 7.60
CA ARG A 190 31.36 23.53 8.35
C ARG A 190 29.93 23.01 8.11
N LEU A 191 29.74 22.05 7.19
CA LEU A 191 28.49 21.28 7.01
C LEU A 191 28.45 19.98 7.84
N LYS A 192 29.56 19.55 8.46
CA LYS A 192 29.58 18.32 9.29
C LYS A 192 28.91 18.55 10.63
N ASN A 193 27.69 18.01 10.78
CA ASN A 193 27.29 17.41 12.05
C ASN A 193 27.70 15.93 12.09
N GLY A 194 27.93 15.40 13.30
CA GLY A 194 28.44 14.05 13.52
C GLY A 194 27.36 12.99 13.34
N GLY A 195 27.12 12.57 12.10
CA GLY A 195 26.15 11.53 11.75
C GLY A 195 24.88 12.11 11.14
N PHE A 196 24.90 12.33 9.83
CA PHE A 196 23.72 12.70 9.04
C PHE A 196 22.84 11.45 8.85
N GLU A 197 21.85 11.28 9.73
CA GLU A 197 20.76 10.30 9.55
C GLU A 197 19.48 11.07 9.19
N PRO A 198 18.99 10.97 7.95
CA PRO A 198 17.75 11.62 7.54
C PRO A 198 16.52 11.07 8.27
N PRO A 199 15.63 11.91 8.80
CA PRO A 199 14.24 11.54 9.05
C PRO A 199 13.45 11.54 7.73
N PHE A 200 12.21 11.03 7.81
CA PHE A 200 11.28 10.86 6.69
C PHE A 200 11.11 12.08 5.76
N SER A 201 10.85 11.79 4.49
CA SER A 201 10.51 12.72 3.41
C SER A 201 9.52 13.81 3.86
N SER A 202 9.91 15.07 3.72
CA SER A 202 9.09 16.21 4.13
C SER A 202 8.45 16.87 2.92
N VAL A 203 7.18 16.56 2.68
CA VAL A 203 6.36 17.26 1.67
C VAL A 203 5.83 18.55 2.29
N TYR A 204 6.38 19.68 1.87
CA TYR A 204 5.98 21.01 2.37
C TYR A 204 4.53 21.34 2.00
N ASP A 205 3.82 22.04 2.89
CA ASP A 205 2.36 22.16 2.83
C ASP A 205 1.91 23.27 1.87
N LEU A 206 2.12 23.03 0.58
CA LEU A 206 1.75 23.98 -0.48
C LEU A 206 0.24 24.02 -0.61
N ALA A 207 -0.38 25.10 -0.11
CA ALA A 207 -1.78 25.39 -0.40
C ALA A 207 -1.95 25.52 -1.92
N PRO A 208 -2.77 24.68 -2.57
CA PRO A 208 -2.88 24.65 -4.03
C PRO A 208 -3.55 25.93 -4.53
N GLU A 209 -2.96 26.56 -5.56
CA GLU A 209 -3.44 27.84 -6.11
C GLU A 209 -4.90 27.79 -6.57
N GLN A 210 -5.36 26.62 -7.01
CA GLN A 210 -6.78 26.31 -7.14
C GLN A 210 -7.10 25.00 -6.42
N ARG A 211 -8.09 25.03 -5.53
CA ARG A 211 -8.61 23.83 -4.88
C ARG A 211 -9.37 22.97 -5.88
N SER A 212 -9.35 21.66 -5.72
CA SER A 212 -10.12 20.67 -6.52
C SER A 212 -11.65 20.73 -6.29
N GLY A 213 -12.18 21.89 -5.88
CA GLY A 213 -13.59 22.13 -5.58
C GLY A 213 -14.14 21.10 -4.57
N PRO A 214 -15.06 20.21 -4.98
CA PRO A 214 -15.69 19.22 -4.12
C PRO A 214 -14.88 17.92 -3.95
N VAL A 215 -13.72 17.75 -4.60
CA VAL A 215 -13.00 16.46 -4.56
C VAL A 215 -12.49 16.15 -3.15
N ARG A 216 -12.78 14.93 -2.67
CA ARG A 216 -12.30 14.43 -1.37
C ARG A 216 -11.85 12.98 -1.49
N LEU A 217 -10.69 12.67 -0.90
CA LEU A 217 -10.24 11.30 -0.68
C LEU A 217 -10.66 10.89 0.74
N VAL A 218 -11.31 9.72 0.86
CA VAL A 218 -11.95 9.24 2.09
C VAL A 218 -11.52 7.80 2.36
N ALA A 219 -11.11 7.52 3.60
CA ALA A 219 -10.68 6.18 4.04
C ALA A 219 -11.33 5.74 5.38
N GLY A 220 -12.52 6.26 5.68
CA GLY A 220 -13.29 5.91 6.87
C GLY A 220 -14.29 4.76 6.64
N PHE A 221 -13.83 3.61 6.13
CA PHE A 221 -14.64 2.42 5.88
C PHE A 221 -13.80 1.14 5.98
N ASP A 222 -14.44 -0.02 6.19
CA ASP A 222 -13.77 -1.32 6.29
C ASP A 222 -12.87 -1.59 5.06
N ASN A 223 -11.67 -2.11 5.31
CA ASN A 223 -10.61 -2.39 4.34
C ASN A 223 -9.95 -1.16 3.68
N ALA A 224 -10.37 0.06 4.02
CA ALA A 224 -9.67 1.27 3.61
C ALA A 224 -8.27 1.37 4.25
N ALA A 225 -7.33 1.94 3.51
CA ALA A 225 -6.00 2.31 4.00
C ALA A 225 -5.50 3.53 3.22
N LEU A 226 -5.18 4.60 3.94
CA LEU A 226 -4.69 5.86 3.38
C LEU A 226 -3.94 6.62 4.47
N GLY A 227 -2.73 7.08 4.17
CA GLY A 227 -1.98 7.99 5.03
C GLY A 227 -2.33 9.45 4.79
N THR A 228 -1.38 10.34 5.06
CA THR A 228 -1.55 11.79 4.84
C THR A 228 -1.78 12.07 3.36
N VAL A 229 -2.85 12.81 3.05
CA VAL A 229 -3.20 13.30 1.71
C VAL A 229 -2.95 14.80 1.64
N LYS A 230 -2.32 15.25 0.56
CA LYS A 230 -2.12 16.67 0.22
C LYS A 230 -2.60 16.91 -1.21
N GLN A 231 -3.52 17.86 -1.40
CA GLN A 231 -3.85 18.35 -2.74
C GLN A 231 -2.72 19.30 -3.17
N ILE A 232 -1.92 18.91 -4.15
CA ILE A 232 -0.75 19.69 -4.60
C ILE A 232 -1.06 20.57 -5.83
N GLY A 233 -2.07 20.21 -6.61
CA GLY A 233 -2.54 20.96 -7.78
C GLY A 233 -4.03 20.76 -8.04
N PRO A 234 -4.63 21.44 -9.04
CA PRO A 234 -6.02 21.25 -9.41
C PRO A 234 -6.20 19.80 -9.89
N ASP A 235 -7.02 19.02 -9.18
CA ASP A 235 -7.19 17.58 -9.40
C ASP A 235 -5.87 16.75 -9.36
N GLU A 236 -4.87 17.23 -8.61
CA GLU A 236 -3.57 16.56 -8.44
C GLU A 236 -3.25 16.38 -6.94
N PHE A 237 -3.01 15.14 -6.52
CA PHE A 237 -2.89 14.75 -5.12
C PHE A 237 -1.61 13.95 -4.84
N TYR A 238 -0.85 14.35 -3.84
CA TYR A 238 0.18 13.51 -3.21
C TYR A 238 -0.42 12.80 -1.99
N LEU A 239 -0.17 11.51 -1.84
CA LEU A 239 -0.71 10.72 -0.72
C LEU A 239 0.28 9.65 -0.27
N HIS A 240 0.39 9.45 1.04
CA HIS A 240 1.05 8.26 1.57
C HIS A 240 0.08 7.08 1.52
N ALA A 241 0.54 5.91 1.09
CA ALA A 241 -0.24 4.67 1.12
C ALA A 241 -0.58 4.26 2.56
N VAL A 242 0.38 4.43 3.47
CA VAL A 242 0.32 3.96 4.87
C VAL A 242 0.12 5.13 5.84
N PRO A 243 -0.73 5.00 6.87
CA PRO A 243 -0.78 5.94 8.00
C PRO A 243 0.55 6.10 8.73
N ALA A 244 0.81 7.31 9.26
CA ALA A 244 2.04 7.60 10.01
C ALA A 244 2.10 6.92 11.39
N GLU A 245 0.93 6.62 11.98
CA GLU A 245 0.79 5.97 13.29
C GLU A 245 -0.19 4.79 13.23
N GLY A 246 -0.04 3.85 14.16
CA GLY A 246 -0.92 2.68 14.30
C GLY A 246 -0.35 1.38 13.75
N ARG A 247 -1.20 0.35 13.63
CA ARG A 247 -0.86 -0.89 12.90
C ARG A 247 -0.91 -0.61 11.41
N ARG A 248 0.03 -1.19 10.66
CA ARG A 248 0.07 -1.17 9.19
C ARG A 248 0.08 -2.59 8.61
N SER A 249 -0.38 -2.71 7.37
CA SER A 249 -0.15 -3.92 6.57
C SER A 249 1.37 -4.22 6.48
N PRO A 250 1.79 -5.50 6.58
CA PRO A 250 3.18 -5.89 6.35
C PRO A 250 3.62 -5.82 4.87
N PHE A 251 2.70 -5.46 3.96
CA PHE A 251 2.93 -5.31 2.53
C PHE A 251 2.27 -4.00 2.01
N LEU A 252 2.61 -3.55 0.80
CA LEU A 252 1.97 -2.37 0.22
C LEU A 252 0.45 -2.58 0.05
N TRP A 253 -0.33 -1.79 0.81
CA TRP A 253 -1.78 -1.69 0.69
C TRP A 253 -2.23 -0.22 0.80
N PHE A 254 -3.05 0.21 -0.15
CA PHE A 254 -3.85 1.43 -0.04
C PHE A 254 -5.24 1.17 -0.64
N HIS A 255 -6.28 1.74 -0.06
CA HIS A 255 -7.66 1.64 -0.53
C HIS A 255 -8.44 2.86 -0.03
N PHE A 256 -8.98 3.66 -0.96
CA PHE A 256 -9.72 4.87 -0.62
C PHE A 256 -10.85 5.16 -1.61
N ARG A 257 -11.85 5.92 -1.15
CA ARG A 257 -12.97 6.41 -1.95
C ARG A 257 -12.70 7.85 -2.38
N VAL A 258 -12.93 8.16 -3.65
CA VAL A 258 -12.87 9.50 -4.22
C VAL A 258 -14.28 10.03 -4.42
N GLU A 259 -14.60 11.13 -3.75
CA GLU A 259 -15.84 11.88 -3.88
C GLU A 259 -15.61 13.12 -4.75
N GLY A 260 -16.66 13.66 -5.38
CA GLY A 260 -16.58 14.89 -6.19
C GLY A 260 -15.88 14.73 -7.56
N CYS A 261 -15.43 13.52 -7.91
CA CYS A 261 -14.61 13.21 -9.07
C CYS A 261 -15.32 13.15 -10.43
N ALA A 262 -16.66 13.11 -10.48
CA ALA A 262 -17.39 12.85 -11.72
C ALA A 262 -17.06 13.89 -12.82
N GLY A 263 -16.59 13.40 -13.97
CA GLY A 263 -16.18 14.18 -15.13
C GLY A 263 -14.72 14.70 -15.09
N ARG A 264 -14.00 14.49 -13.97
CA ARG A 264 -12.63 14.99 -13.76
C ARG A 264 -11.58 13.96 -14.14
N GLU A 265 -10.44 14.45 -14.57
CA GLU A 265 -9.19 13.70 -14.69
C GLU A 265 -8.35 14.03 -13.47
N ILE A 266 -7.92 13.02 -12.71
CA ILE A 266 -7.26 13.19 -11.42
C ILE A 266 -5.95 12.41 -11.41
N THR A 267 -4.86 13.07 -11.00
CA THR A 267 -3.52 12.48 -10.87
C THR A 267 -3.20 12.20 -9.40
N PHE A 268 -2.69 11.01 -9.14
CA PHE A 268 -2.30 10.53 -7.81
C PHE A 268 -0.81 10.20 -7.78
N HIS A 269 -0.07 10.82 -6.86
CA HIS A 269 1.31 10.51 -6.54
C HIS A 269 1.33 9.78 -5.19
N VAL A 270 1.54 8.47 -5.24
CA VAL A 270 1.48 7.56 -4.10
C VAL A 270 2.88 7.30 -3.57
N ASN A 271 3.18 7.84 -2.39
CA ASN A 271 4.35 7.47 -1.60
C ASN A 271 4.06 6.13 -0.90
N PRO A 272 4.77 5.03 -1.21
CA PRO A 272 4.49 3.71 -0.65
C PRO A 272 5.23 3.43 0.67
N ALA A 273 5.96 4.39 1.25
CA ALA A 273 6.83 4.18 2.42
C ALA A 273 6.12 3.41 3.56
N PRO A 274 6.76 2.39 4.16
CA PRO A 274 8.18 2.03 4.05
C PRO A 274 8.58 1.26 2.78
N PHE A 275 7.64 1.01 1.86
CA PHE A 275 7.89 0.23 0.65
C PHE A 275 8.41 1.10 -0.51
N SER A 276 9.21 0.50 -1.40
CA SER A 276 9.60 1.05 -2.72
C SER A 276 9.14 0.13 -3.84
N ARG A 277 9.29 0.55 -5.11
CA ARG A 277 9.07 -0.28 -6.31
C ARG A 277 9.71 -1.67 -6.19
N GLU A 278 10.97 -1.72 -5.76
CA GLU A 278 11.74 -2.95 -5.55
C GLU A 278 11.38 -3.64 -4.22
N GLU A 279 11.23 -2.86 -3.13
CA GLU A 279 11.02 -3.37 -1.77
C GLU A 279 9.57 -3.21 -1.30
N THR A 280 8.68 -4.02 -1.88
CA THR A 280 7.23 -4.06 -1.56
C THR A 280 6.80 -5.24 -0.70
N ALA A 281 7.77 -5.99 -0.16
CA ALA A 281 7.57 -7.33 0.38
C ALA A 281 6.89 -8.30 -0.64
N GLY A 282 7.13 -8.08 -1.94
CA GLY A 282 6.67 -8.94 -3.04
C GLY A 282 5.38 -8.49 -3.74
N ASN A 283 4.98 -7.22 -3.66
CA ASN A 283 3.71 -6.69 -4.17
C ASN A 283 3.86 -5.48 -5.12
N GLY A 284 5.05 -5.24 -5.67
CA GLY A 284 5.44 -3.95 -6.28
C GLY A 284 5.18 -3.79 -7.77
N THR A 285 4.84 -4.89 -8.44
CA THR A 285 4.48 -4.90 -9.85
C THR A 285 2.97 -4.70 -10.03
N ARG A 286 2.16 -5.00 -9.00
CA ARG A 286 0.71 -4.75 -8.85
C ARG A 286 0.27 -3.44 -9.52
N ILE A 287 -0.78 -3.55 -10.33
CA ILE A 287 -1.41 -2.43 -11.01
C ILE A 287 -2.47 -1.84 -10.06
N PRO A 288 -2.44 -0.53 -9.75
CA PRO A 288 -3.53 0.12 -9.02
C PRO A 288 -4.85 -0.08 -9.76
N VAL A 289 -5.91 -0.38 -9.03
CA VAL A 289 -7.24 -0.64 -9.60
C VAL A 289 -8.22 0.46 -9.22
N VAL A 290 -9.12 0.79 -10.14
CA VAL A 290 -10.19 1.76 -9.95
C VAL A 290 -11.54 1.06 -10.12
N SER A 291 -12.55 1.52 -9.38
CA SER A 291 -13.94 1.12 -9.55
C SER A 291 -14.89 2.31 -9.44
N GLU A 292 -15.90 2.36 -10.33
CA GLU A 292 -16.97 3.38 -10.32
C GLU A 292 -18.33 2.86 -9.83
N ASP A 293 -18.38 1.60 -9.37
CA ASP A 293 -19.56 0.97 -8.77
C ASP A 293 -19.26 0.16 -7.49
N GLY A 294 -17.98 0.09 -7.08
CA GLY A 294 -17.49 -0.66 -5.94
C GLY A 294 -17.33 -2.17 -6.17
N GLU A 295 -17.80 -2.70 -7.31
CA GLU A 295 -17.79 -4.11 -7.66
C GLU A 295 -16.79 -4.45 -8.77
N ARG A 296 -16.82 -3.68 -9.87
CA ARG A 296 -16.03 -3.89 -11.07
C ARG A 296 -14.76 -3.07 -10.98
N TRP A 297 -13.62 -3.75 -11.03
CA TRP A 297 -12.31 -3.15 -10.83
C TRP A 297 -11.46 -3.28 -12.09
N THR A 298 -10.92 -2.16 -12.56
CA THR A 298 -10.06 -2.07 -13.75
C THR A 298 -8.66 -1.60 -13.36
N GLY A 299 -7.62 -2.22 -13.90
CA GLY A 299 -6.24 -1.82 -13.65
C GLY A 299 -5.86 -0.55 -14.42
N VAL A 300 -5.16 0.37 -13.76
CA VAL A 300 -4.57 1.58 -14.36
C VAL A 300 -3.17 1.23 -14.86
N THR A 301 -3.09 0.75 -16.11
CA THR A 301 -1.85 0.38 -16.79
C THR A 301 -0.94 1.58 -17.05
N GLU A 302 -1.51 2.76 -17.29
CA GLU A 302 -0.81 4.04 -17.42
C GLU A 302 -0.34 4.54 -16.04
N LYS A 303 0.74 3.92 -15.55
CA LYS A 303 1.45 4.27 -14.31
C LYS A 303 2.94 4.44 -14.54
N SER A 304 3.58 5.29 -13.75
CA SER A 304 5.03 5.46 -13.69
C SER A 304 5.54 5.35 -12.25
N TRP A 305 6.83 5.05 -12.10
CA TRP A 305 7.54 5.13 -10.83
C TRP A 305 8.66 6.18 -10.97
N SER A 306 9.07 6.82 -9.88
CA SER A 306 10.33 7.57 -9.85
C SER A 306 11.53 6.64 -10.11
N GLU A 307 12.66 7.20 -10.56
CA GLU A 307 13.89 6.44 -10.86
C GLU A 307 14.34 5.55 -9.69
N ASP A 308 14.13 6.02 -8.46
CA ASP A 308 14.47 5.37 -7.19
C ASP A 308 13.29 4.67 -6.50
N GLY A 309 12.15 4.53 -7.19
CA GLY A 309 11.03 3.72 -6.71
C GLY A 309 10.28 4.26 -5.48
N SER A 310 10.55 5.46 -4.99
CA SER A 310 9.91 6.05 -3.80
C SER A 310 8.54 6.68 -4.05
N CYS A 311 8.12 6.84 -5.31
CA CYS A 311 6.79 7.36 -5.65
C CYS A 311 6.20 6.66 -6.89
N LEU A 312 4.96 6.18 -6.76
CA LEU A 312 4.12 5.62 -7.83
C LEU A 312 3.13 6.68 -8.30
N THR A 313 3.20 7.08 -9.58
CA THR A 313 2.27 8.06 -10.17
C THR A 313 1.33 7.39 -11.15
N PHE A 314 0.04 7.76 -11.11
CA PHE A 314 -0.93 7.38 -12.14
C PHE A 314 -2.06 8.43 -12.24
N THR A 315 -2.72 8.48 -13.39
CA THR A 315 -3.84 9.39 -13.67
C THR A 315 -5.07 8.59 -14.05
N HIS A 316 -6.26 9.05 -13.67
CA HIS A 316 -7.52 8.42 -14.05
C HIS A 316 -8.62 9.45 -14.30
N ARG A 317 -9.40 9.24 -15.37
CA ARG A 317 -10.55 10.08 -15.72
C ARG A 317 -11.87 9.45 -15.31
N PHE A 318 -12.42 9.96 -14.22
CA PHE A 318 -13.64 9.45 -13.61
C PHE A 318 -14.89 9.93 -14.36
N THR A 319 -15.83 9.02 -14.65
CA THR A 319 -17.14 9.34 -15.21
C THR A 319 -18.23 9.47 -14.14
N ARG A 320 -18.04 8.84 -12.97
CA ARG A 320 -19.01 8.81 -11.86
C ARG A 320 -18.39 9.31 -10.55
N SER A 321 -19.24 9.45 -9.53
CA SER A 321 -18.82 9.68 -8.15
C SER A 321 -19.90 9.16 -7.17
N PRO A 322 -19.52 8.58 -6.02
CA PRO A 322 -18.16 8.22 -5.63
C PRO A 322 -17.54 7.16 -6.55
N ALA A 323 -16.22 7.12 -6.57
CA ALA A 323 -15.41 6.06 -7.14
C ALA A 323 -14.41 5.56 -6.08
N TRP A 324 -13.72 4.46 -6.33
CA TRP A 324 -12.74 3.88 -5.41
C TRP A 324 -11.43 3.60 -6.12
N VAL A 325 -10.32 3.73 -5.39
CA VAL A 325 -8.95 3.51 -5.87
C VAL A 325 -8.26 2.59 -4.86
N CYS A 326 -7.60 1.55 -5.34
CA CYS A 326 -6.98 0.52 -4.49
C CYS A 326 -5.66 0.01 -5.08
N SER A 327 -4.73 -0.44 -4.24
CA SER A 327 -3.44 -1.02 -4.66
C SER A 327 -3.55 -2.35 -5.41
N PHE A 328 -4.68 -3.05 -5.25
CA PHE A 328 -5.01 -4.31 -5.93
C PHE A 328 -6.50 -4.60 -5.78
N PHE A 329 -7.03 -5.64 -6.45
CA PHE A 329 -8.44 -6.06 -6.32
C PHE A 329 -8.82 -6.33 -4.85
N PRO A 330 -9.72 -5.53 -4.24
CA PRO A 330 -10.13 -5.74 -2.85
C PRO A 330 -11.29 -6.72 -2.75
N PHE A 331 -11.28 -7.55 -1.70
CA PHE A 331 -12.32 -8.53 -1.41
C PHE A 331 -12.80 -8.32 0.02
N THR A 332 -14.01 -7.76 0.18
CA THR A 332 -14.47 -7.18 1.46
C THR A 332 -15.80 -7.78 1.93
N GLU A 333 -16.19 -7.51 3.18
CA GLU A 333 -17.52 -7.87 3.69
C GLU A 333 -18.66 -7.17 2.93
N GLU A 334 -18.43 -6.00 2.33
CA GLU A 334 -19.39 -5.39 1.40
C GLU A 334 -19.48 -6.21 0.10
N HIS A 335 -18.35 -6.71 -0.42
CA HIS A 335 -18.32 -7.60 -1.58
C HIS A 335 -19.10 -8.91 -1.32
N VAL A 336 -18.82 -9.57 -0.19
CA VAL A 336 -19.57 -10.74 0.31
C VAL A 336 -21.06 -10.41 0.45
N THR A 337 -21.40 -9.24 0.98
CA THR A 337 -22.80 -8.80 1.10
C THR A 337 -23.47 -8.68 -0.27
N ARG A 338 -22.85 -7.99 -1.24
CA ARG A 338 -23.39 -7.87 -2.61
C ARG A 338 -23.55 -9.23 -3.29
N PHE A 339 -22.60 -10.15 -3.10
CA PHE A 339 -22.69 -11.52 -3.61
C PHE A 339 -23.88 -12.28 -2.99
N THR A 340 -24.03 -12.24 -1.66
CA THR A 340 -25.15 -12.90 -0.98
C THR A 340 -26.51 -12.32 -1.40
N THR A 341 -26.66 -10.99 -1.45
CA THR A 341 -27.92 -10.32 -1.82
C THR A 341 -28.40 -10.69 -3.22
N ARG A 342 -27.48 -10.83 -4.19
CA ARG A 342 -27.82 -11.17 -5.58
C ARG A 342 -28.28 -12.63 -5.72
N ASN A 343 -27.65 -13.52 -4.98
CA ASN A 343 -27.93 -14.96 -5.06
C ASN A 343 -29.04 -15.41 -4.09
N ALA A 344 -29.53 -14.54 -3.21
CA ALA A 344 -30.57 -14.84 -2.21
C ALA A 344 -31.92 -15.34 -2.78
N ALA A 345 -32.20 -15.09 -4.07
CA ALA A 345 -33.38 -15.61 -4.76
C ALA A 345 -33.13 -16.96 -5.49
N SER A 346 -31.89 -17.45 -5.53
CA SER A 346 -31.56 -18.73 -6.16
C SER A 346 -31.95 -19.89 -5.23
N PRO A 347 -32.73 -20.88 -5.68
CA PRO A 347 -33.05 -22.06 -4.88
C PRO A 347 -31.81 -22.91 -4.56
N TYR A 348 -30.69 -22.63 -5.24
CA TYR A 348 -29.43 -23.34 -5.08
C TYR A 348 -28.48 -22.72 -4.04
N PHE A 349 -28.84 -21.57 -3.47
CA PHE A 349 -27.95 -20.77 -2.62
C PHE A 349 -28.52 -20.55 -1.22
N ALA A 350 -27.70 -20.78 -0.20
CA ALA A 350 -27.94 -20.31 1.15
C ALA A 350 -26.69 -19.63 1.72
N ALA A 351 -26.89 -18.62 2.58
CA ALA A 351 -25.81 -17.96 3.30
C ALA A 351 -26.10 -17.98 4.81
N GLY A 352 -25.05 -18.07 5.62
CA GLY A 352 -25.14 -18.13 7.07
C GLY A 352 -23.87 -17.65 7.76
N VAL A 353 -23.79 -17.91 9.07
CA VAL A 353 -22.68 -17.53 9.93
C VAL A 353 -22.25 -18.75 10.74
N LEU A 354 -20.95 -19.08 10.72
CA LEU A 354 -20.38 -20.18 11.51
C LEU A 354 -20.09 -19.76 12.96
N GLY A 355 -19.81 -18.48 13.18
CA GLY A 355 -19.54 -17.89 14.49
C GLY A 355 -19.06 -16.45 14.36
N LYS A 356 -18.42 -15.93 15.42
CA LYS A 356 -17.86 -14.57 15.49
C LYS A 356 -16.33 -14.58 15.49
N THR A 357 -15.74 -13.56 14.85
CA THR A 357 -14.30 -13.27 14.90
C THR A 357 -13.88 -12.75 16.28
N ARG A 358 -12.57 -12.55 16.48
CA ARG A 358 -12.02 -11.94 17.71
C ARG A 358 -12.56 -10.53 17.99
N GLU A 359 -12.80 -9.71 16.96
CA GLU A 359 -13.39 -8.37 17.11
C GLU A 359 -14.92 -8.36 16.92
N GLY A 360 -15.57 -9.52 16.79
CA GLY A 360 -17.03 -9.66 16.80
C GLY A 360 -17.73 -9.53 15.44
N ARG A 361 -16.97 -9.50 14.33
CA ARG A 361 -17.51 -9.63 12.97
C ARG A 361 -18.02 -11.05 12.73
N ASP A 362 -18.93 -11.22 11.77
CA ASP A 362 -19.46 -12.55 11.43
C ASP A 362 -18.47 -13.34 10.58
N LEU A 363 -18.16 -14.58 10.98
CA LEU A 363 -17.49 -15.53 10.11
C LEU A 363 -18.55 -16.16 9.19
N ARG A 364 -18.76 -15.52 8.04
CA ARG A 364 -19.84 -15.86 7.10
C ARG A 364 -19.47 -17.07 6.25
N TYR A 365 -20.48 -17.82 5.83
CA TYR A 365 -20.32 -18.94 4.90
C TYR A 365 -21.49 -19.08 3.93
N TYR A 366 -21.25 -19.74 2.80
CA TYR A 366 -22.25 -20.10 1.80
C TYR A 366 -22.46 -21.62 1.76
N THR A 367 -23.62 -22.03 1.28
CA THR A 367 -23.93 -23.40 0.84
C THR A 367 -24.47 -23.34 -0.59
N ILE A 368 -23.92 -24.16 -1.49
CA ILE A 368 -24.37 -24.27 -2.89
C ILE A 368 -24.67 -25.74 -3.22
N THR A 369 -25.93 -26.06 -3.54
CA THR A 369 -26.39 -27.41 -3.91
C THR A 369 -27.79 -27.38 -4.54
N ASP A 370 -28.25 -28.48 -5.16
CA ASP A 370 -29.63 -28.63 -5.64
C ASP A 370 -30.53 -29.23 -4.54
N PRO A 371 -31.45 -28.48 -3.91
CA PRO A 371 -32.29 -29.00 -2.83
C PRO A 371 -33.24 -30.13 -3.26
N ALA A 372 -33.43 -30.38 -4.57
CA ALA A 372 -34.24 -31.49 -5.07
C ALA A 372 -33.57 -32.88 -4.90
N VAL A 373 -32.29 -32.95 -4.51
CA VAL A 373 -31.57 -34.21 -4.22
C VAL A 373 -31.12 -34.21 -2.75
N PRO A 374 -31.42 -35.26 -1.95
CA PRO A 374 -31.07 -35.32 -0.53
C PRO A 374 -29.58 -35.13 -0.25
N GLU A 375 -29.26 -34.35 0.79
CA GLU A 375 -27.86 -34.06 1.18
C GLU A 375 -27.05 -35.30 1.64
N ALA A 376 -27.71 -36.41 1.95
CA ALA A 376 -27.09 -37.68 2.32
C ALA A 376 -26.61 -38.50 1.11
N GLU A 377 -27.12 -38.23 -0.10
CA GLU A 377 -26.69 -38.87 -1.36
C GLU A 377 -25.49 -38.16 -2.00
N LYS A 378 -25.04 -37.05 -1.40
CA LYS A 378 -24.09 -36.11 -1.99
C LYS A 378 -22.74 -36.11 -1.30
N ARG A 379 -21.68 -35.92 -2.09
CA ARG A 379 -20.33 -35.63 -1.60
C ARG A 379 -20.30 -34.23 -1.00
N VAL A 380 -19.46 -34.01 0.02
CA VAL A 380 -19.24 -32.68 0.60
C VAL A 380 -17.97 -32.07 0.03
N LEU A 381 -18.08 -30.90 -0.59
CA LEU A 381 -16.96 -30.04 -0.94
C LEU A 381 -16.91 -28.90 0.09
N PHE A 382 -15.73 -28.53 0.57
CA PHE A 382 -15.59 -27.41 1.51
C PHE A 382 -14.39 -26.55 1.10
N PHE A 383 -14.63 -25.26 0.87
CA PHE A 383 -13.62 -24.31 0.42
C PHE A 383 -13.48 -23.13 1.37
N THR A 384 -12.26 -22.61 1.48
CA THR A 384 -11.91 -21.44 2.28
C THR A 384 -11.03 -20.50 1.46
N SER A 385 -11.02 -19.21 1.79
CA SER A 385 -10.04 -18.24 1.27
C SER A 385 -9.71 -17.17 2.30
N LEU A 386 -8.62 -16.44 2.05
CA LEU A 386 -8.19 -15.27 2.83
C LEU A 386 -7.94 -15.56 4.32
N GLN A 387 -7.19 -16.63 4.61
CA GLN A 387 -6.51 -16.77 5.91
C GLN A 387 -5.42 -15.71 6.08
N HIS A 388 -4.76 -15.32 4.98
CA HIS A 388 -4.00 -14.08 4.89
C HIS A 388 -4.81 -13.07 4.06
N ASP A 389 -4.79 -11.81 4.46
CA ASP A 389 -5.75 -10.77 4.06
C ASP A 389 -5.47 -10.10 2.70
N LEU A 390 -4.32 -10.40 2.07
CA LEU A 390 -3.86 -9.80 0.80
C LEU A 390 -3.94 -10.73 -0.41
N GLU A 391 -4.42 -11.94 -0.21
CA GLU A 391 -4.38 -13.07 -1.15
C GLU A 391 -5.67 -13.15 -1.98
N THR A 392 -6.13 -11.99 -2.45
CA THR A 392 -7.46 -11.83 -3.07
C THR A 392 -7.59 -12.50 -4.44
N THR A 393 -6.47 -12.92 -5.06
CA THR A 393 -6.46 -13.76 -6.28
C THR A 393 -7.14 -15.12 -6.03
N GLY A 394 -6.85 -15.76 -4.89
CA GLY A 394 -7.48 -17.00 -4.46
C GLY A 394 -8.98 -16.83 -4.17
N ALA A 395 -9.35 -15.74 -3.51
CA ALA A 395 -10.75 -15.42 -3.21
C ALA A 395 -11.60 -15.15 -4.46
N LEU A 396 -11.06 -14.42 -5.45
CA LEU A 396 -11.73 -14.19 -6.72
C LEU A 396 -11.91 -15.51 -7.49
N ALA A 397 -10.92 -16.41 -7.50
CA ALA A 397 -11.09 -17.73 -8.10
C ALA A 397 -12.15 -18.58 -7.36
N LEU A 398 -12.19 -18.52 -6.02
CA LEU A 398 -13.22 -19.21 -5.25
C LEU A 398 -14.63 -18.62 -5.51
N GLU A 399 -14.75 -17.30 -5.69
CA GLU A 399 -15.98 -16.69 -6.16
C GLU A 399 -16.34 -17.12 -7.59
N GLY A 400 -15.36 -17.28 -8.48
CA GLY A 400 -15.54 -17.83 -9.83
C GLY A 400 -16.12 -19.25 -9.81
N ILE A 401 -15.64 -20.12 -8.91
CA ILE A 401 -16.25 -21.44 -8.65
C ILE A 401 -17.72 -21.26 -8.23
N CYS A 402 -18.01 -20.36 -7.29
CA CYS A 402 -19.37 -20.09 -6.81
C CYS A 402 -20.30 -19.58 -7.92
N ARG A 403 -19.82 -18.63 -8.75
CA ARG A 403 -20.56 -18.08 -9.90
C ARG A 403 -20.86 -19.15 -10.95
N TYR A 404 -19.91 -20.04 -11.23
CA TYR A 404 -20.17 -21.19 -12.10
C TYR A 404 -21.20 -22.14 -11.47
N LEU A 405 -21.01 -22.56 -10.22
CA LEU A 405 -21.91 -23.47 -9.51
C LEU A 405 -23.35 -22.94 -9.35
N LEU A 406 -23.58 -21.63 -9.48
CA LEU A 406 -24.91 -21.01 -9.45
C LEU A 406 -25.50 -20.72 -10.84
N SER A 407 -24.77 -21.01 -11.92
CA SER A 407 -25.23 -20.80 -13.31
C SER A 407 -26.07 -21.96 -13.86
N ASP A 408 -26.70 -21.73 -15.02
CA ASP A 408 -27.47 -22.73 -15.76
C ASP A 408 -26.61 -23.72 -16.58
N ASP A 409 -25.28 -23.70 -16.42
CA ASP A 409 -24.38 -24.62 -17.11
C ASP A 409 -24.68 -26.09 -16.71
N PRO A 410 -24.80 -27.04 -17.67
CA PRO A 410 -25.09 -28.43 -17.37
C PRO A 410 -24.08 -29.12 -16.44
N GLY A 411 -22.81 -28.71 -16.42
CA GLY A 411 -21.81 -29.18 -15.46
C GLY A 411 -22.01 -28.60 -14.06
N ALA A 412 -22.41 -27.34 -13.96
CA ALA A 412 -22.83 -26.75 -12.69
C ALA A 412 -24.07 -27.47 -12.13
N ALA A 413 -25.05 -27.79 -12.97
CA ALA A 413 -26.23 -28.57 -12.58
C ALA A 413 -25.88 -30.01 -12.14
N ARG A 414 -24.92 -30.67 -12.80
CA ARG A 414 -24.39 -31.97 -12.34
C ARG A 414 -23.75 -31.86 -10.96
N LEU A 415 -22.84 -30.91 -10.76
CA LEU A 415 -22.17 -30.69 -9.47
C LEU A 415 -23.15 -30.34 -8.36
N ARG A 416 -24.14 -29.46 -8.60
CA ARG A 416 -25.20 -29.15 -7.61
C ARG A 416 -25.99 -30.39 -7.18
N ARG A 417 -26.18 -31.37 -8.08
CA ARG A 417 -26.92 -32.61 -7.79
C ARG A 417 -26.07 -33.69 -7.13
N SER A 418 -24.77 -33.78 -7.41
CA SER A 418 -23.85 -34.75 -6.81
C SER A 418 -23.14 -34.26 -5.54
N CYS A 419 -23.10 -32.95 -5.31
CA CYS A 419 -22.31 -32.32 -4.25
C CYS A 419 -23.09 -31.29 -3.43
N VAL A 420 -22.71 -31.13 -2.17
CA VAL A 420 -23.00 -29.95 -1.35
C VAL A 420 -21.70 -29.18 -1.17
N THR A 421 -21.66 -27.95 -1.65
CA THR A 421 -20.46 -27.10 -1.58
C THR A 421 -20.63 -26.08 -0.46
N TYR A 422 -19.81 -26.17 0.59
CA TYR A 422 -19.69 -25.15 1.62
C TYR A 422 -18.52 -24.21 1.29
N VAL A 423 -18.65 -22.92 1.58
CA VAL A 423 -17.63 -21.91 1.27
C VAL A 423 -17.51 -20.90 2.40
N VAL A 424 -16.32 -20.68 2.97
CA VAL A 424 -16.02 -19.50 3.80
C VAL A 424 -15.17 -18.54 2.95
N PRO A 425 -15.77 -17.46 2.40
CA PRO A 425 -15.09 -16.58 1.45
C PRO A 425 -14.02 -15.69 2.12
N ILE A 426 -14.13 -15.45 3.43
CA ILE A 426 -13.16 -14.67 4.20
C ILE A 426 -12.91 -15.39 5.53
N MET A 427 -11.72 -15.99 5.70
CA MET A 427 -11.29 -16.59 6.96
C MET A 427 -10.81 -15.56 8.00
N ASN A 428 -10.30 -14.41 7.56
CA ASN A 428 -9.79 -13.33 8.43
C ASN A 428 -10.55 -11.99 8.22
N PRO A 429 -11.85 -11.87 8.60
CA PRO A 429 -12.61 -10.62 8.39
C PRO A 429 -12.03 -9.42 9.14
N ASP A 430 -11.43 -9.64 10.31
CA ASP A 430 -10.85 -8.56 11.13
C ASP A 430 -9.59 -7.97 10.47
N GLY A 431 -8.69 -8.82 9.96
CA GLY A 431 -7.50 -8.36 9.23
C GLY A 431 -7.86 -7.57 7.98
N ILE A 432 -8.81 -8.07 7.19
CA ILE A 432 -9.31 -7.37 5.99
C ILE A 432 -9.93 -6.02 6.36
N ALA A 433 -10.86 -6.00 7.32
CA ALA A 433 -11.57 -4.78 7.72
C ALA A 433 -10.62 -3.69 8.26
N GLY A 434 -9.51 -4.07 8.90
CA GLY A 434 -8.48 -3.13 9.36
C GLY A 434 -7.62 -2.49 8.25
N GLY A 435 -7.80 -2.87 6.98
CA GLY A 435 -6.89 -2.48 5.89
C GLY A 435 -5.71 -3.44 5.73
N ASN A 436 -6.00 -4.75 5.85
CA ASN A 436 -5.06 -5.87 5.67
C ASN A 436 -3.91 -5.89 6.69
N LEU A 437 -4.24 -5.81 7.98
CA LEU A 437 -3.28 -5.64 9.08
C LEU A 437 -2.61 -6.95 9.56
N TYR A 438 -2.89 -8.08 8.90
CA TYR A 438 -2.53 -9.44 9.31
C TYR A 438 -3.19 -9.90 10.62
N CYS A 439 -3.29 -11.22 10.81
CA CYS A 439 -3.94 -11.78 12.00
C CYS A 439 -3.07 -11.53 13.26
N PRO A 440 -3.64 -11.08 14.41
CA PRO A 440 -2.85 -10.73 15.61
C PRO A 440 -2.03 -11.86 16.25
N VAL A 441 -2.26 -13.13 15.88
CA VAL A 441 -1.45 -14.28 16.34
C VAL A 441 -0.37 -14.70 15.34
N GLY A 442 -0.09 -13.85 14.34
CA GLY A 442 0.78 -14.18 13.22
C GLY A 442 0.02 -14.94 12.13
N ASN A 443 0.69 -15.91 11.50
CA ASN A 443 0.12 -16.62 10.36
C ASN A 443 -1.10 -17.47 10.78
N MET A 444 -2.29 -17.17 10.25
CA MET A 444 -3.53 -17.90 10.56
C MET A 444 -3.46 -19.36 10.07
N ASN A 445 -2.87 -19.60 8.89
CA ASN A 445 -2.64 -20.94 8.35
C ASN A 445 -1.49 -21.72 9.06
N ARG A 446 -1.12 -21.33 10.28
CA ARG A 446 -0.26 -22.06 11.25
C ARG A 446 -1.01 -22.38 12.56
N GLN A 447 -2.28 -21.96 12.70
CA GLN A 447 -3.04 -22.02 13.97
C GLN A 447 -3.92 -23.26 14.13
N TRP A 448 -3.96 -24.15 13.14
CA TRP A 448 -4.93 -25.24 13.10
C TRP A 448 -4.65 -26.30 14.19
N GLY A 449 -5.73 -26.71 14.86
CA GLY A 449 -5.68 -27.58 16.04
C GLY A 449 -4.98 -26.98 17.26
N LEU A 450 -4.81 -25.65 17.33
CA LEU A 450 -4.24 -24.94 18.50
C LEU A 450 -5.28 -24.14 19.30
N GLY A 451 -6.46 -23.84 18.73
CA GLY A 451 -7.51 -23.08 19.41
C GLY A 451 -7.19 -21.60 19.68
N THR A 452 -6.14 -21.06 19.05
CA THR A 452 -5.64 -19.68 19.23
C THR A 452 -6.43 -18.61 18.48
N THR A 453 -7.26 -19.01 17.52
CA THR A 453 -8.14 -18.14 16.73
C THR A 453 -9.58 -18.67 16.76
N PRO A 454 -10.59 -17.84 17.09
CA PRO A 454 -11.98 -18.29 17.06
C PRO A 454 -12.43 -18.63 15.63
N GLU A 455 -11.89 -17.96 14.61
CA GLU A 455 -12.25 -18.14 13.20
C GLU A 455 -12.00 -19.58 12.73
N VAL A 456 -10.76 -20.06 12.92
CA VAL A 456 -10.39 -21.45 12.67
C VAL A 456 -11.18 -22.39 13.59
N GLY A 457 -11.35 -22.05 14.87
CA GLY A 457 -12.12 -22.86 15.83
C GLY A 457 -13.61 -23.07 15.50
N HIS A 458 -14.23 -22.18 14.71
CA HIS A 458 -15.59 -22.39 14.18
C HIS A 458 -15.58 -23.33 12.97
N VAL A 459 -14.60 -23.19 12.08
CA VAL A 459 -14.43 -24.05 10.88
C VAL A 459 -14.04 -25.49 11.26
N GLU A 460 -13.13 -25.66 12.21
CA GLU A 460 -12.78 -26.97 12.78
C GLU A 460 -14.02 -27.69 13.34
N ARG A 461 -14.86 -26.94 14.07
CA ARG A 461 -16.09 -27.45 14.68
C ARG A 461 -17.11 -27.85 13.61
N PHE A 462 -17.26 -27.04 12.56
CA PHE A 462 -18.15 -27.33 11.44
C PHE A 462 -17.73 -28.60 10.69
N ALA A 463 -16.43 -28.75 10.36
CA ALA A 463 -15.89 -29.94 9.73
C ALA A 463 -16.09 -31.21 10.59
N LYS A 464 -15.80 -31.13 11.90
CA LYS A 464 -16.04 -32.22 12.86
C LYS A 464 -17.52 -32.57 13.00
N GLN A 465 -18.44 -31.59 12.94
CA GLN A 465 -19.88 -31.83 12.96
C GLN A 465 -20.40 -32.50 11.67
N LEU A 466 -19.83 -32.20 10.50
CA LEU A 466 -20.14 -32.88 9.25
C LEU A 466 -19.71 -34.35 9.30
N ALA A 467 -18.47 -34.63 9.71
CA ALA A 467 -17.97 -35.99 9.90
C ALA A 467 -18.81 -36.78 10.93
N ALA A 468 -19.13 -36.19 12.08
CA ALA A 468 -19.97 -36.81 13.12
C ALA A 468 -21.42 -37.10 12.68
N ARG A 469 -21.90 -36.47 11.60
CA ARG A 469 -23.20 -36.75 10.97
C ARG A 469 -23.12 -37.77 9.83
N GLY A 470 -21.99 -38.45 9.66
CA GLY A 470 -21.76 -39.39 8.56
C GLY A 470 -21.55 -38.74 7.20
N ARG A 471 -21.27 -37.43 7.15
CA ARG A 471 -21.05 -36.65 5.93
C ARG A 471 -19.62 -36.09 5.89
N PRO A 472 -18.57 -36.95 5.81
CA PRO A 472 -17.19 -36.48 5.73
C PRO A 472 -16.94 -35.65 4.47
N ILE A 473 -15.94 -34.78 4.53
CA ILE A 473 -15.54 -33.92 3.41
C ILE A 473 -14.83 -34.79 2.34
N ASP A 474 -15.36 -34.82 1.13
CA ASP A 474 -14.73 -35.52 0.00
C ASP A 474 -13.56 -34.71 -0.58
N LEU A 475 -13.73 -33.38 -0.62
CA LEU A 475 -12.72 -32.45 -1.12
C LEU A 475 -12.67 -31.17 -0.29
N TYR A 476 -11.48 -30.85 0.20
CA TYR A 476 -11.14 -29.56 0.79
C TYR A 476 -10.15 -28.81 -0.10
N MET A 477 -10.35 -27.50 -0.28
CA MET A 477 -9.37 -26.61 -0.94
C MET A 477 -9.31 -25.28 -0.21
N ASP A 478 -8.12 -24.89 0.22
CA ASP A 478 -7.83 -23.57 0.79
C ASP A 478 -7.20 -22.68 -0.27
N PHE A 479 -7.88 -21.61 -0.65
CA PHE A 479 -7.51 -20.73 -1.76
C PHE A 479 -6.69 -19.55 -1.25
N HIS A 480 -5.39 -19.68 -1.52
CA HIS A 480 -4.34 -18.70 -1.34
C HIS A 480 -3.92 -18.11 -2.69
N GLY A 481 -2.91 -17.24 -2.67
CA GLY A 481 -2.33 -16.69 -3.87
C GLY A 481 -1.62 -15.38 -3.62
N TRP A 482 -0.75 -15.00 -4.54
CA TRP A 482 0.09 -13.81 -4.42
C TRP A 482 0.26 -13.14 -5.78
N CYS A 483 0.87 -11.96 -5.81
CA CYS A 483 1.17 -11.30 -7.07
C CYS A 483 2.58 -11.66 -7.53
N THR A 484 2.70 -12.30 -8.68
CA THR A 484 3.99 -12.58 -9.34
C THR A 484 3.85 -12.38 -10.85
N PRO A 485 4.89 -11.92 -11.58
CA PRO A 485 4.80 -11.63 -13.01
C PRO A 485 4.33 -12.79 -13.91
N ASP A 486 4.54 -14.05 -13.49
CA ASP A 486 4.03 -15.22 -14.19
C ASP A 486 2.64 -15.64 -13.68
N HIS A 487 1.67 -15.80 -14.59
CA HIS A 487 0.44 -16.57 -14.32
C HIS A 487 0.81 -18.00 -13.90
N THR A 488 0.62 -18.36 -12.62
CA THR A 488 1.06 -19.65 -12.07
C THR A 488 0.06 -20.21 -11.05
N THR A 489 -0.32 -21.48 -11.16
CA THR A 489 -1.17 -22.17 -10.16
C THR A 489 -0.45 -23.37 -9.53
N LEU A 490 -0.33 -23.39 -8.19
CA LEU A 490 0.21 -24.54 -7.46
C LEU A 490 -0.90 -25.34 -6.78
N PHE A 491 -0.88 -26.65 -6.97
CA PHE A 491 -1.72 -27.61 -6.26
C PHE A 491 -0.85 -28.31 -5.20
N MET A 492 -0.94 -27.89 -3.94
CA MET A 492 -0.15 -28.48 -2.86
C MET A 492 -0.97 -29.51 -2.08
N THR A 493 -0.55 -30.77 -2.07
CA THR A 493 -1.30 -31.89 -1.47
C THR A 493 -0.37 -32.97 -0.92
N PHE A 494 -0.93 -34.09 -0.44
CA PHE A 494 -0.24 -35.10 0.36
C PHE A 494 0.08 -36.37 -0.44
N GLY A 495 1.30 -36.87 -0.30
CA GLY A 495 1.77 -38.11 -0.92
C GLY A 495 1.41 -39.36 -0.13
N LYS A 496 1.43 -40.51 -0.83
CA LYS A 496 1.15 -41.85 -0.31
C LYS A 496 1.98 -42.26 0.92
N GLU A 497 3.11 -41.60 1.17
CA GLU A 497 3.97 -41.82 2.33
C GLU A 497 3.35 -41.30 3.65
N ILE A 498 2.38 -40.39 3.56
CA ILE A 498 1.63 -39.84 4.71
C ILE A 498 0.11 -39.92 4.56
N THR A 499 -0.42 -40.22 3.37
CA THR A 499 -1.79 -40.70 3.18
C THR A 499 -1.77 -42.14 2.67
N ASP A 500 -2.04 -42.37 1.39
CA ASP A 500 -2.10 -43.68 0.74
C ASP A 500 -2.05 -43.50 -0.78
N ALA A 501 -1.82 -44.59 -1.52
CA ALA A 501 -1.62 -44.53 -2.97
C ALA A 501 -2.90 -44.23 -3.77
N ALA A 502 -4.10 -44.53 -3.25
CA ALA A 502 -5.35 -44.22 -3.94
C ALA A 502 -5.67 -42.72 -3.81
N THR A 503 -5.50 -42.15 -2.62
CA THR A 503 -5.65 -40.72 -2.37
C THR A 503 -4.64 -39.87 -3.14
N GLU A 504 -3.36 -40.26 -3.21
CA GLU A 504 -2.39 -39.54 -4.06
C GLU A 504 -2.79 -39.61 -5.55
N SER A 505 -3.20 -40.78 -6.05
CA SER A 505 -3.63 -40.97 -7.44
C SER A 505 -4.84 -40.09 -7.79
N ASP A 506 -5.86 -40.06 -6.93
CA ASP A 506 -7.05 -39.24 -7.13
C ASP A 506 -6.75 -37.74 -6.97
N ALA A 507 -5.84 -37.36 -6.06
CA ALA A 507 -5.43 -35.97 -5.88
C ALA A 507 -4.69 -35.41 -7.11
N LEU A 508 -3.85 -36.24 -7.75
CA LEU A 508 -3.19 -35.90 -9.01
C LEU A 508 -4.21 -35.87 -10.17
N ARG A 509 -5.13 -36.85 -10.23
CA ARG A 509 -6.20 -36.90 -11.24
C ARG A 509 -7.08 -35.63 -11.23
N LEU A 510 -7.50 -35.16 -10.05
CA LEU A 510 -8.29 -33.93 -9.93
C LEU A 510 -7.50 -32.70 -10.38
N ALA A 511 -6.25 -32.56 -9.94
CA ALA A 511 -5.38 -31.46 -10.38
C ALA A 511 -5.23 -31.46 -11.91
N ASP A 512 -4.97 -32.61 -12.52
CA ASP A 512 -4.79 -32.73 -13.97
C ASP A 512 -6.11 -32.56 -14.76
N CYS A 513 -7.28 -32.84 -14.16
CA CYS A 513 -8.57 -32.43 -14.72
C CYS A 513 -8.75 -30.90 -14.74
N ILE A 514 -8.30 -30.19 -13.70
CA ILE A 514 -8.37 -28.72 -13.64
C ILE A 514 -7.35 -28.08 -14.59
N LYS A 515 -6.08 -28.50 -14.55
CA LYS A 515 -4.98 -27.90 -15.33
C LYS A 515 -5.19 -27.81 -16.82
N LYS A 516 -5.91 -28.77 -17.43
CA LYS A 516 -6.31 -28.76 -18.86
C LYS A 516 -7.06 -27.48 -19.27
N ARG A 517 -7.59 -26.73 -18.30
CA ARG A 517 -8.45 -25.55 -18.45
C ARG A 517 -7.81 -24.28 -17.88
N LEU A 518 -6.59 -24.36 -17.34
CA LEU A 518 -5.88 -23.21 -16.77
C LEU A 518 -4.95 -22.59 -17.80
N GLU A 519 -4.89 -21.26 -17.81
CA GLU A 519 -3.86 -20.51 -18.52
C GLU A 519 -2.60 -20.35 -17.64
N GLY A 520 -1.45 -20.16 -18.28
CA GLY A 520 -0.16 -20.02 -17.59
C GLY A 520 0.47 -21.34 -17.12
N LYS A 521 1.33 -21.25 -16.10
CA LYS A 521 2.10 -22.37 -15.55
C LYS A 521 1.27 -23.10 -14.49
N SER A 522 1.36 -24.42 -14.41
CA SER A 522 0.68 -25.17 -13.33
C SER A 522 1.48 -26.38 -12.83
N HIS A 523 1.60 -26.50 -11.51
CA HIS A 523 2.49 -27.48 -10.87
C HIS A 523 1.80 -28.18 -9.69
N ASN A 524 2.25 -29.40 -9.39
CA ASN A 524 1.83 -30.13 -8.18
C ASN A 524 2.99 -30.11 -7.18
N THR A 525 2.72 -29.75 -5.93
CA THR A 525 3.63 -29.95 -4.80
C THR A 525 3.09 -31.09 -3.96
N ILE A 526 3.88 -32.15 -3.78
CA ILE A 526 3.44 -33.36 -3.07
C ILE A 526 4.28 -33.49 -1.79
N TRP A 527 3.67 -33.20 -0.64
CA TRP A 527 4.31 -33.39 0.65
C TRP A 527 4.38 -34.88 1.00
N ARG A 528 5.60 -35.42 1.17
CA ARG A 528 5.86 -36.85 1.48
C ARG A 528 6.34 -37.09 2.92
N LYS A 529 6.23 -36.07 3.78
CA LYS A 529 6.57 -36.09 5.21
C LYS A 529 5.61 -35.16 5.95
N MET A 530 5.23 -35.53 7.19
CA MET A 530 4.31 -34.71 8.00
C MET A 530 4.96 -33.40 8.46
N GLU A 531 6.26 -33.41 8.70
CA GLU A 531 7.06 -32.20 8.88
C GLU A 531 7.71 -31.83 7.54
N SER A 532 7.50 -30.59 7.10
CA SER A 532 8.03 -30.09 5.82
C SER A 532 8.37 -28.60 5.87
N PHE A 533 9.30 -28.15 5.02
CA PHE A 533 9.59 -26.72 4.89
C PHE A 533 8.50 -26.05 4.05
N VAL A 534 7.83 -25.04 4.60
CA VAL A 534 6.77 -24.29 3.92
C VAL A 534 6.97 -22.79 4.13
N THR A 535 7.22 -22.08 3.02
CA THR A 535 7.48 -20.63 2.94
C THR A 535 8.74 -20.16 3.66
N SER A 536 8.80 -20.29 4.99
CA SER A 536 9.81 -19.65 5.85
C SER A 536 10.32 -20.53 7.01
N GLY A 537 9.82 -21.75 7.15
CA GLY A 537 10.26 -22.66 8.21
C GLY A 537 9.76 -24.09 8.03
N VAL A 538 10.31 -25.02 8.82
CA VAL A 538 9.80 -26.39 8.94
C VAL A 538 8.57 -26.39 9.84
N ILE A 539 7.50 -27.07 9.41
CA ILE A 539 6.25 -27.14 10.14
C ILE A 539 5.58 -28.52 10.00
N ASP A 540 4.90 -28.94 11.07
CA ASP A 540 3.91 -30.04 11.06
C ASP A 540 2.69 -29.59 10.24
N LEU A 541 2.46 -30.26 9.09
CA LEU A 541 1.42 -29.90 8.14
C LEU A 541 0.00 -29.95 8.73
N ARG A 542 -0.22 -30.64 9.86
CA ARG A 542 -1.49 -30.60 10.62
C ARG A 542 -1.80 -29.24 11.26
N ARG A 543 -0.85 -28.29 11.21
CA ARG A 543 -1.02 -26.89 11.62
C ARG A 543 -1.41 -25.96 10.47
N MET A 544 -1.41 -26.48 9.25
CA MET A 544 -2.01 -25.88 8.07
C MET A 544 -3.40 -26.47 7.81
N ALA A 545 -4.31 -25.67 7.26
CA ALA A 545 -5.69 -26.05 6.98
C ALA A 545 -5.86 -27.34 6.17
N PRO A 546 -5.18 -27.56 5.03
CA PRO A 546 -5.35 -28.80 4.28
C PRO A 546 -4.84 -30.05 5.03
N GLY A 547 -3.78 -29.92 5.83
CA GLY A 547 -3.27 -31.05 6.62
C GLY A 547 -4.18 -31.35 7.81
N TRP A 548 -4.68 -30.33 8.49
CA TRP A 548 -5.67 -30.49 9.53
C TRP A 548 -6.96 -31.12 9.00
N MET A 549 -7.47 -30.64 7.85
CA MET A 549 -8.66 -31.22 7.21
C MET A 549 -8.42 -32.68 6.80
N ARG A 550 -7.28 -33.01 6.19
CA ARG A 550 -6.95 -34.41 5.81
C ARG A 550 -6.85 -35.34 7.03
N PHE A 551 -6.10 -34.94 8.06
CA PHE A 551 -5.63 -35.85 9.11
C PHE A 551 -6.40 -35.75 10.44
N GLU A 552 -7.00 -34.61 10.77
CA GLU A 552 -7.72 -34.36 12.03
C GLU A 552 -9.25 -34.26 11.83
N ALA A 553 -9.72 -33.86 10.63
CA ALA A 553 -11.14 -33.89 10.26
C ALA A 553 -11.55 -35.08 9.37
N GLY A 554 -10.59 -35.83 8.84
CA GLY A 554 -10.83 -37.00 7.99
C GLY A 554 -11.34 -36.68 6.58
N ALA A 555 -11.06 -35.48 6.05
CA ALA A 555 -11.35 -35.16 4.65
C ALA A 555 -10.57 -36.10 3.71
N ARG A 556 -11.17 -36.53 2.60
CA ARG A 556 -10.54 -37.47 1.64
C ARG A 556 -9.44 -36.79 0.83
N LEU A 557 -9.80 -35.78 0.03
CA LEU A 557 -8.85 -34.91 -0.68
C LEU A 557 -8.71 -33.57 0.03
N ALA A 558 -7.51 -33.00 0.04
CA ALA A 558 -7.23 -31.70 0.63
C ALA A 558 -6.06 -30.99 -0.07
N TYR A 559 -6.18 -29.68 -0.29
CA TYR A 559 -5.16 -28.87 -0.98
C TYR A 559 -4.93 -27.49 -0.35
N SER A 560 -3.69 -27.01 -0.40
CA SER A 560 -3.41 -25.58 -0.55
C SER A 560 -3.44 -25.29 -2.05
N ILE A 561 -4.21 -24.28 -2.47
CA ILE A 561 -4.28 -23.82 -3.86
C ILE A 561 -3.67 -22.42 -3.90
N GLU A 562 -2.48 -22.29 -4.50
CA GLU A 562 -1.84 -20.99 -4.67
C GLU A 562 -2.14 -20.45 -6.08
N ILE A 563 -2.78 -19.28 -6.18
CA ILE A 563 -3.08 -18.63 -7.46
C ILE A 563 -2.24 -17.36 -7.60
N PHE A 564 -1.21 -17.43 -8.44
CA PHE A 564 -0.30 -16.35 -8.71
C PHE A 564 -0.56 -15.68 -10.07
N GLY A 565 -0.49 -14.35 -10.10
CA GLY A 565 -0.59 -13.56 -11.33
C GLY A 565 -0.45 -12.06 -11.08
N GLU A 566 0.10 -11.36 -12.07
CA GLU A 566 0.38 -9.93 -12.06
C GLU A 566 0.60 -9.47 -13.52
N GLY A 567 0.42 -8.18 -13.83
CA GLY A 567 0.34 -7.70 -15.22
C GLY A 567 -1.10 -7.69 -15.73
N GLU A 568 -1.37 -8.26 -16.90
CA GLU A 568 -2.69 -8.26 -17.59
C GLU A 568 -3.82 -9.03 -16.85
N CYS A 569 -3.56 -9.58 -15.65
CA CYS A 569 -4.56 -10.22 -14.81
C CYS A 569 -5.72 -9.28 -14.44
N THR A 570 -6.84 -9.39 -15.14
CA THR A 570 -8.09 -8.71 -14.79
C THR A 570 -8.86 -9.44 -13.68
N GLN A 571 -9.76 -8.73 -13.00
CA GLN A 571 -10.73 -9.31 -12.06
C GLN A 571 -11.52 -10.48 -12.71
N GLN A 572 -11.92 -10.33 -13.98
CA GLN A 572 -12.66 -11.35 -14.72
C GLN A 572 -11.80 -12.59 -15.00
N GLY A 573 -10.50 -12.41 -15.29
CA GLY A 573 -9.56 -13.53 -15.45
C GLY A 573 -9.55 -14.45 -14.23
N TYR A 574 -9.47 -13.89 -13.01
CA TYR A 574 -9.56 -14.68 -11.78
C TYR A 574 -10.91 -15.40 -11.61
N LEU A 575 -12.03 -14.78 -12.00
CA LEU A 575 -13.34 -15.43 -12.00
C LEU A 575 -13.41 -16.63 -12.98
N ASP A 576 -12.78 -16.52 -14.15
CA ASP A 576 -12.75 -17.62 -15.12
C ASP A 576 -11.69 -18.70 -14.78
N TRP A 577 -10.64 -18.38 -14.03
CA TRP A 577 -9.83 -19.38 -13.29
C TRP A 577 -10.74 -20.24 -12.39
N GLY A 578 -11.66 -19.60 -11.66
CA GLY A 578 -12.65 -20.30 -10.84
C GLY A 578 -13.61 -21.18 -11.63
N ARG A 579 -14.07 -20.72 -12.80
CA ARG A 579 -14.84 -21.53 -13.75
C ARG A 579 -14.06 -22.78 -14.17
N ALA A 580 -12.78 -22.63 -14.50
CA ALA A 580 -11.92 -23.74 -14.92
C ALA A 580 -11.71 -24.78 -13.81
N PHE A 581 -11.57 -24.34 -12.55
CA PHE A 581 -11.58 -25.23 -11.37
C PHE A 581 -12.88 -26.04 -11.27
N ALA A 582 -14.04 -25.37 -11.38
CA ALA A 582 -15.32 -26.05 -11.28
C ALA A 582 -15.59 -27.03 -12.43
N GLN A 583 -15.23 -26.67 -13.67
CA GLN A 583 -15.32 -27.58 -14.82
C GLN A 583 -14.33 -28.77 -14.72
N GLY A 584 -13.19 -28.58 -14.06
CA GLY A 584 -12.26 -29.68 -13.72
C GLY A 584 -12.84 -30.63 -12.67
N MET A 585 -13.57 -30.12 -11.68
CA MET A 585 -14.29 -30.93 -10.70
C MET A 585 -15.44 -31.73 -11.34
N ASP A 586 -16.19 -31.16 -12.30
CA ASP A 586 -17.22 -31.90 -13.05
C ASP A 586 -16.61 -33.06 -13.85
N GLU A 587 -15.48 -32.86 -14.55
CA GLU A 587 -14.76 -33.96 -15.23
C GLU A 587 -14.27 -35.04 -14.24
N PHE A 588 -13.80 -34.63 -13.06
CA PHE A 588 -13.30 -35.54 -12.04
C PHE A 588 -14.40 -36.41 -11.39
N TYR A 589 -15.59 -35.83 -11.16
CA TYR A 589 -16.73 -36.51 -10.53
C TYR A 589 -17.70 -37.20 -11.51
N ALA A 590 -17.56 -36.98 -12.81
CA ALA A 590 -18.31 -37.69 -13.85
C ALA A 590 -17.80 -39.13 -14.13
N ARG A 591 -16.89 -39.65 -13.29
CA ARG A 591 -16.25 -40.98 -13.38
C ARG A 591 -16.06 -41.58 -11.98
#